data_AF-A0AAD9Y6I2-F1
#
_entry.id   AF-A0AAD9Y6I2-F1
#
_cell.length_a   1.000
_cell.length_b   1.000
_cell.length_c   1.000
_cell.angle_alpha   90.00
_cell.angle_beta   90.00
_cell.angle_gamma   90.00
#
_symmetry.space_group_name_H-M   'P 1'
#
loop_
_entity.id
_entity.type
_entity.pdbx_description
1 polymer ?
#
loop_
_entity_poly.entity_id
_entity_poly.type
_entity_poly.pdbx_seq_one_letter_code
_entity_poly.pdbx_strand_id
1 'polypeptide(L)'
;MASMRGIWRPLRRWRQDGSFVLNTPTAGAAKAMPPTSPLAGMARVAVVFARLIVSGNDRGVKPFVVRINDAGGMCDGVVSRVLPVRPGTKPLDHSITTFRNVRLRPEALLGPPLRAHNEREDFLAQIWRVSVGTRSLSIIGVSAIRVAGCIAATYSQRRLVGDAEKLPIMQFSTQQRPILKALAHGEVLRAYAKWSVGEFMNPRHNADVRRGIATAFKVLVDRSSRLLSELAERCGWQGLYAHNQISELASTFQGNSVAEGDTLVISIRLASEILMNKYRLPQATDPKRPLALYENGILEEAMSQTALTSNLSRSIRGASYNDSVLPRCRAIVEAIGQRMAYEAAKAQGNVITEVLDLFEASCIQEDSSWFVEHGYGTVGTRSMVWDNEKRAYGSLLPLLPSLVDRANAKAYITAPLIDEVSTNAFIKGLPAFGASRDDIIAEQAPKSRL
;
A
#
# COMPACT_ATOMS: atom_id res chain seq x y z
N MET A 1 3.02 -10.99 3.65
CA MET A 1 3.71 -11.36 4.91
C MET A 1 4.89 -12.25 4.55
N ALA A 2 6.07 -11.70 4.28
CA ALA A 2 7.29 -12.51 4.25
C ALA A 2 7.39 -13.25 5.58
N SER A 3 7.64 -14.55 5.52
CA SER A 3 7.58 -15.53 6.61
C SER A 3 7.99 -14.98 7.98
N MET A 4 7.02 -14.47 8.76
CA MET A 4 7.20 -14.26 10.21
C MET A 4 7.39 -15.62 10.94
N ARG A 5 7.17 -16.74 10.23
CA ARG A 5 7.46 -18.11 10.64
C ARG A 5 8.94 -18.50 10.48
N GLY A 6 9.73 -17.70 9.75
CA GLY A 6 11.03 -18.13 9.23
C GLY A 6 12.24 -17.81 10.09
N ILE A 7 12.13 -16.99 11.15
CA ILE A 7 13.35 -16.46 11.75
C ILE A 7 13.24 -16.11 13.24
N TRP A 8 13.07 -17.07 14.16
CA TRP A 8 13.18 -16.80 15.61
C TRP A 8 13.74 -18.02 16.35
N ARG A 9 14.80 -17.89 17.17
CA ARG A 9 15.30 -18.90 18.13
C ARG A 9 16.11 -18.21 19.24
N PRO A 10 16.37 -18.89 20.37
CA PRO A 10 15.47 -19.10 21.50
C PRO A 10 15.61 -18.02 22.60
N LEU A 11 14.51 -17.62 23.24
CA LEU A 11 14.59 -17.18 24.63
C LEU A 11 14.70 -18.42 25.51
N ARG A 12 15.70 -18.48 26.38
CA ARG A 12 15.77 -19.50 27.43
C ARG A 12 15.31 -18.88 28.74
N ARG A 13 14.36 -19.51 29.44
CA ARG A 13 14.11 -19.20 30.86
C ARG A 13 15.41 -19.47 31.61
N TRP A 14 15.95 -18.45 32.27
CA TRP A 14 17.30 -18.55 32.83
C TRP A 14 17.27 -19.18 34.23
N ARG A 15 16.21 -18.99 35.01
CA ARG A 15 16.20 -19.35 36.44
C ARG A 15 14.82 -19.70 37.01
N GLN A 16 14.83 -20.25 38.21
CA GLN A 16 13.62 -20.50 39.04
C GLN A 16 12.78 -19.20 39.21
N ASP A 17 13.43 -18.03 39.21
CA ASP A 17 12.81 -16.70 39.34
C ASP A 17 11.85 -16.27 38.21
N GLY A 18 11.79 -17.01 37.08
CA GLY A 18 10.88 -16.69 35.97
C GLY A 18 11.45 -15.72 34.92
N SER A 19 12.70 -15.27 35.05
CA SER A 19 13.36 -14.38 34.10
C SER A 19 13.67 -15.06 32.75
N PHE A 20 13.79 -14.24 31.70
CA PHE A 20 14.12 -14.68 30.34
C PHE A 20 15.42 -14.06 29.84
N VAL A 21 16.08 -14.74 28.91
CA VAL A 21 17.23 -14.20 28.17
C VAL A 21 16.90 -14.16 26.69
N LEU A 22 16.92 -12.96 26.09
CA LEU A 22 16.72 -12.73 24.67
C LEU A 22 18.05 -12.69 23.92
N ASN A 23 18.12 -13.48 22.85
CA ASN A 23 19.32 -13.60 22.04
C ASN A 23 19.00 -13.72 20.55
N THR A 24 19.88 -13.19 19.72
CA THR A 24 19.91 -13.36 18.26
C THR A 24 20.98 -14.40 17.93
N PRO A 25 20.61 -15.65 17.64
CA PRO A 25 21.57 -16.75 17.50
C PRO A 25 22.33 -16.76 16.17
N THR A 26 21.77 -16.15 15.12
CA THR A 26 22.38 -16.07 13.78
C THR A 26 22.10 -14.71 13.16
N ALA A 27 22.88 -14.32 12.15
CA ALA A 27 22.65 -13.08 11.40
C ALA A 27 21.24 -13.03 10.79
N GLY A 28 20.73 -14.18 10.30
CA GLY A 28 19.37 -14.30 9.80
C GLY A 28 18.32 -13.88 10.83
N ALA A 29 18.54 -14.14 12.13
CA ALA A 29 17.65 -13.84 13.26
C ALA A 29 17.60 -12.40 13.74
N ALA A 30 18.27 -11.48 13.04
CA ALA A 30 18.16 -10.07 13.32
C ALA A 30 16.76 -9.53 13.00
N LYS A 31 16.30 -8.55 13.77
CA LYS A 31 15.08 -7.79 13.46
C LYS A 31 15.42 -6.76 12.38
N ALA A 32 14.66 -6.72 11.31
CA ALA A 32 14.87 -5.76 10.22
C ALA A 32 13.67 -4.83 10.08
N MET A 33 13.94 -3.55 9.78
CA MET A 33 13.01 -2.44 9.52
C MET A 33 12.61 -1.54 10.70
N PRO A 34 12.45 -1.99 11.95
CA PRO A 34 12.15 -1.08 13.05
C PRO A 34 13.20 0.04 13.21
N PRO A 35 12.77 1.29 13.47
CA PRO A 35 13.66 2.41 13.76
C PRO A 35 14.19 2.30 15.20
N THR A 36 15.35 1.68 15.39
CA THR A 36 15.89 1.34 16.73
C THR A 36 17.16 2.10 17.11
N SER A 37 17.68 2.97 16.25
CA SER A 37 18.92 3.69 16.53
C SER A 37 18.66 4.86 17.49
N PRO A 38 19.66 5.34 18.24
CA PRO A 38 19.47 6.48 19.13
C PRO A 38 19.41 7.83 18.41
N LEU A 39 19.56 7.88 17.07
CA LEU A 39 19.71 9.12 16.29
C LEU A 39 18.55 10.12 16.45
N ALA A 40 17.33 9.63 16.70
CA ALA A 40 16.17 10.49 16.93
C ALA A 40 16.15 11.15 18.33
N GLY A 41 17.14 10.88 19.19
CA GLY A 41 17.20 11.42 20.56
C GLY A 41 16.07 10.95 21.48
N MET A 42 15.30 9.95 21.06
CA MET A 42 14.14 9.43 21.80
C MET A 42 14.42 8.01 22.30
N ALA A 43 14.14 7.79 23.59
CA ALA A 43 14.17 6.46 24.20
C ALA A 43 13.15 5.54 23.53
N ARG A 44 13.53 4.27 23.32
CA ARG A 44 12.70 3.31 22.59
C ARG A 44 12.47 2.04 23.39
N VAL A 45 11.21 1.61 23.39
CA VAL A 45 10.75 0.30 23.84
C VAL A 45 10.11 -0.41 22.65
N ALA A 46 10.39 -1.70 22.48
CA ALA A 46 9.84 -2.50 21.40
C ALA A 46 9.05 -3.70 21.93
N VAL A 47 8.05 -4.11 21.16
CA VAL A 47 7.45 -5.44 21.27
C VAL A 47 8.19 -6.39 20.34
N VAL A 48 9.04 -7.24 20.93
CA VAL A 48 9.89 -8.19 20.22
C VAL A 48 9.20 -9.55 20.21
N PHE A 49 8.75 -10.01 19.05
CA PHE A 49 8.26 -11.37 18.87
C PHE A 49 9.42 -12.37 18.81
N ALA A 50 9.46 -13.36 19.69
CA ALA A 50 10.53 -14.35 19.71
C ALA A 50 10.03 -15.72 20.18
N ARG A 51 10.76 -16.79 19.86
CA ARG A 51 10.39 -18.15 20.28
C ARG A 51 10.72 -18.38 21.75
N LEU A 52 9.71 -18.72 22.54
CA LEU A 52 9.84 -18.98 23.97
C LEU A 52 10.25 -20.43 24.20
N ILE A 53 11.41 -20.66 24.84
CA ILE A 53 11.88 -21.99 25.26
C ILE A 53 12.00 -22.05 26.79
N VAL A 54 11.29 -23.01 27.39
CA VAL A 54 11.25 -23.22 28.85
C VAL A 54 11.63 -24.67 29.13
N SER A 55 12.71 -24.88 29.89
CA SER A 55 13.23 -26.23 30.21
C SER A 55 13.43 -27.10 28.97
N GLY A 56 14.00 -26.52 27.90
CA GLY A 56 14.20 -27.18 26.61
C GLY A 56 12.95 -27.27 25.72
N ASN A 57 11.75 -27.00 26.26
CA ASN A 57 10.50 -27.10 25.53
C ASN A 57 10.15 -25.80 24.81
N ASP A 58 9.94 -25.91 23.49
CA ASP A 58 9.50 -24.82 22.62
C ASP A 58 8.00 -24.56 22.76
N ARG A 59 7.65 -23.31 23.07
CA ARG A 59 6.28 -22.86 23.34
C ARG A 59 5.76 -21.89 22.29
N GLY A 60 6.41 -21.85 21.13
CA GLY A 60 6.01 -21.02 20.00
C GLY A 60 6.48 -19.58 20.11
N VAL A 61 6.00 -18.75 19.17
CA VAL A 61 6.33 -17.32 19.10
C VAL A 61 5.49 -16.55 20.11
N LYS A 62 6.13 -15.71 20.93
CA LYS A 62 5.48 -14.86 21.93
C LYS A 62 6.03 -13.43 21.87
N PRO A 63 5.20 -12.41 22.18
CA PRO A 63 5.63 -11.02 22.25
C PRO A 63 6.28 -10.68 23.60
N PHE A 64 7.40 -9.95 23.57
CA PHE A 64 8.12 -9.47 24.75
C PHE A 64 8.33 -7.96 24.71
N VAL A 65 8.14 -7.27 25.82
CA VAL A 65 8.51 -5.85 25.97
C VAL A 65 10.01 -5.74 26.25
N VAL A 66 10.72 -5.00 25.41
CA VAL A 66 12.18 -4.87 25.46
C VAL A 66 12.58 -3.41 25.37
N ARG A 67 13.39 -2.93 26.32
CA ARG A 67 14.06 -1.62 26.21
C ARG A 67 15.17 -1.72 25.16
N ILE A 68 15.19 -0.77 24.22
CA ILE A 68 16.10 -0.79 23.07
C ILE A 68 17.22 0.23 23.25
N ASN A 69 16.83 1.47 23.57
CA ASN A 69 17.74 2.56 23.87
C ASN A 69 17.07 3.55 24.82
N ASP A 70 17.88 4.37 25.47
CA ASP A 70 17.47 5.48 26.33
C ASP A 70 18.35 6.72 26.06
N ALA A 71 18.28 7.72 26.93
CA ALA A 71 19.07 8.95 26.80
C ALA A 71 20.59 8.69 26.81
N GLY A 72 21.05 7.59 27.40
CA GLY A 72 22.46 7.17 27.43
C GLY A 72 22.90 6.35 26.22
N GLY A 73 22.00 6.05 25.28
CA GLY A 73 22.29 5.27 24.08
C GLY A 73 21.65 3.88 24.10
N MET A 74 22.26 2.92 23.42
CA MET A 74 21.71 1.57 23.29
C MET A 74 21.74 0.83 24.63
N CYS A 75 20.67 0.08 24.95
CA CYS A 75 20.65 -0.76 26.14
C CYS A 75 21.62 -1.95 26.02
N ASP A 76 22.12 -2.45 27.16
CA ASP A 76 23.05 -3.58 27.22
C ASP A 76 22.59 -4.79 26.41
N GLY A 77 23.50 -5.29 25.57
CA GLY A 77 23.25 -6.43 24.70
C GLY A 77 22.36 -6.13 23.48
N VAL A 78 21.85 -4.90 23.30
CA VAL A 78 21.10 -4.48 22.11
C VAL A 78 22.04 -3.76 21.15
N VAL A 79 22.08 -4.19 19.90
CA VAL A 79 22.85 -3.53 18.84
C VAL A 79 21.93 -3.17 17.69
N SER A 80 21.94 -1.89 17.30
CA SER A 80 21.21 -1.37 16.14
C SER A 80 22.20 -0.96 15.05
N ARG A 81 21.95 -1.38 13.81
CA ARG A 81 22.72 -1.00 12.62
C ARG A 81 21.80 -0.32 11.62
N VAL A 82 21.97 0.99 11.46
CA VAL A 82 21.13 1.81 10.58
C VAL A 82 21.35 1.41 9.12
N LEU A 83 20.26 1.17 8.40
CA LEU A 83 20.26 0.90 6.98
C LEU A 83 20.44 2.22 6.20
N PRO A 84 21.10 2.18 5.03
CA PRO A 84 21.14 3.33 4.13
C PRO A 84 19.74 3.84 3.76
N VAL A 85 19.66 5.10 3.37
CA VAL A 85 18.42 5.71 2.90
C VAL A 85 17.93 5.00 1.63
N ARG A 86 16.65 4.65 1.60
CA ARG A 86 15.98 4.09 0.42
C ARG A 86 15.29 5.19 -0.40
N PRO A 87 15.04 4.96 -1.70
CA PRO A 87 14.19 5.84 -2.50
C PRO A 87 12.78 6.01 -1.90
N GLY A 88 12.19 7.18 -2.13
CA GLY A 88 10.88 7.57 -1.61
C GLY A 88 10.97 8.37 -0.31
N THR A 89 9.86 8.41 0.43
CA THR A 89 9.81 9.04 1.76
C THR A 89 10.94 8.48 2.60
N LYS A 90 11.57 9.36 3.37
CA LYS A 90 12.76 9.07 4.18
C LYS A 90 12.28 8.68 5.58
N PRO A 91 11.96 7.39 5.85
CA PRO A 91 11.50 6.97 7.15
C PRO A 91 12.60 7.18 8.20
N LEU A 92 12.17 7.24 9.46
CA LEU A 92 13.04 7.13 10.62
C LEU A 92 14.00 5.94 10.47
N ASP A 93 15.30 6.21 10.66
CA ASP A 93 16.42 5.30 10.97
C ASP A 93 16.18 3.78 10.97
N HIS A 94 15.62 3.23 9.89
CA HIS A 94 15.34 1.79 9.74
C HIS A 94 16.61 1.00 10.00
N SER A 95 16.52 -0.01 10.85
CA SER A 95 17.71 -0.66 11.39
C SER A 95 17.64 -2.18 11.37
N ILE A 96 18.81 -2.81 11.33
CA ILE A 96 19.01 -4.21 11.68
C ILE A 96 19.37 -4.28 13.17
N THR A 97 18.50 -4.91 13.96
CA THR A 97 18.64 -4.99 15.43
C THR A 97 18.95 -6.41 15.88
N THR A 98 19.99 -6.57 16.68
CA THR A 98 20.42 -7.85 17.26
C THR A 98 20.46 -7.78 18.78
N PHE A 99 20.18 -8.90 19.44
CA PHE A 99 20.18 -9.03 20.90
C PHE A 99 21.25 -10.04 21.32
N ARG A 100 22.05 -9.73 22.33
CA ARG A 100 23.06 -10.61 22.91
C ARG A 100 22.83 -10.73 24.41
N ASN A 101 22.29 -11.87 24.83
CA ASN A 101 22.02 -12.18 26.23
C ASN A 101 21.23 -11.10 27.01
N VAL A 102 20.26 -10.46 26.37
CA VAL A 102 19.45 -9.40 26.98
C VAL A 102 18.53 -9.99 28.04
N ARG A 103 18.70 -9.59 29.30
CA ARG A 103 17.89 -10.10 30.42
C ARG A 103 16.54 -9.39 30.48
N LEU A 104 15.47 -10.18 30.53
CA LEU A 104 14.09 -9.70 30.64
C LEU A 104 13.46 -10.26 31.92
N ARG A 105 12.71 -9.40 32.61
CA ARG A 105 11.93 -9.81 33.78
C ARG A 105 10.71 -10.65 33.38
N PRO A 106 10.09 -11.42 34.29
CA PRO A 106 8.90 -12.21 33.98
C PRO A 106 7.77 -11.41 33.32
N GLU A 107 7.58 -10.16 33.76
CA GLU A 107 6.51 -9.25 33.28
C GLU A 107 6.75 -8.74 31.85
N ALA A 108 7.92 -9.00 31.27
CA ALA A 108 8.19 -8.63 29.89
C ALA A 108 7.36 -9.46 28.90
N LEU A 109 6.93 -10.67 29.28
CA LEU A 109 6.12 -11.53 28.42
C LEU A 109 4.68 -11.01 28.35
N LEU A 110 4.20 -10.74 27.13
CA LEU A 110 2.81 -10.36 26.89
C LEU A 110 1.97 -11.60 26.57
N GLY A 111 1.18 -12.05 27.54
CA GLY A 111 0.29 -13.21 27.42
C GLY A 111 0.83 -14.47 28.10
N PRO A 112 0.13 -15.61 27.99
CA PRO A 112 0.47 -16.82 28.73
C PRO A 112 1.78 -17.46 28.23
N PRO A 113 2.61 -18.02 29.12
CA PRO A 113 3.84 -18.71 28.76
C PRO A 113 3.60 -20.13 28.23
N LEU A 114 2.35 -20.49 27.88
CA LEU A 114 1.96 -21.82 27.42
C LEU A 114 2.02 -21.91 25.90
N ARG A 115 2.31 -23.11 25.40
CA ARG A 115 2.17 -23.41 23.98
C ARG A 115 0.69 -23.44 23.64
N ALA A 116 0.29 -22.74 22.59
CA ALA A 116 -1.09 -22.77 22.12
C ALA A 116 -1.40 -24.09 21.40
N HIS A 117 -2.64 -24.58 21.52
CA HIS A 117 -3.12 -25.75 20.77
C HIS A 117 -3.05 -25.52 19.25
N ASN A 118 -3.42 -24.32 18.80
CA ASN A 118 -3.32 -23.89 17.41
C ASN A 118 -2.38 -22.67 17.29
N GLU A 119 -1.11 -22.93 16.98
CA GLU A 119 -0.08 -21.87 16.87
C GLU A 119 -0.40 -20.83 15.79
N ARG A 120 -1.09 -21.21 14.72
CA ARG A 120 -1.46 -20.27 13.65
C ARG A 120 -2.48 -19.25 14.15
N GLU A 121 -3.50 -19.71 14.84
CA GLU A 121 -4.55 -18.85 15.40
C GLU A 121 -4.01 -17.97 16.53
N ASP A 122 -3.20 -18.53 17.45
CA ASP A 122 -2.53 -17.76 18.50
C ASP A 122 -1.67 -16.65 17.90
N PHE A 123 -0.87 -16.96 16.87
CA PHE A 123 -0.07 -15.95 16.19
C PHE A 123 -0.93 -14.85 15.55
N LEU A 124 -1.97 -15.24 14.78
CA LEU A 124 -2.88 -14.28 14.14
C LEU A 124 -3.66 -13.42 15.13
N ALA A 125 -3.95 -13.95 16.32
CA ALA A 125 -4.53 -13.21 17.43
C ALA A 125 -3.51 -12.22 18.00
N GLN A 126 -2.27 -12.62 18.25
CA GLN A 126 -1.22 -11.72 18.75
C GLN A 126 -0.91 -10.57 17.78
N ILE A 127 -1.00 -10.80 16.48
CA ILE A 127 -0.76 -9.78 15.44
C ILE A 127 -2.05 -9.14 14.91
N TRP A 128 -3.18 -9.21 15.63
CA TRP A 128 -4.46 -8.70 15.15
C TRP A 128 -4.40 -7.22 14.71
N ARG A 129 -3.54 -6.42 15.34
CA ARG A 129 -3.32 -4.99 15.03
C ARG A 129 -2.65 -4.75 13.67
N VAL A 130 -2.03 -5.76 13.05
CA VAL A 130 -1.48 -5.65 11.69
C VAL A 130 -2.55 -5.18 10.72
N SER A 131 -3.79 -5.66 10.82
CA SER A 131 -4.90 -5.19 9.97
C SER A 131 -5.21 -3.69 10.13
N VAL A 132 -4.86 -3.09 11.28
CA VAL A 132 -4.94 -1.63 11.48
C VAL A 132 -3.83 -0.94 10.71
N GLY A 133 -2.60 -1.44 10.82
CA GLY A 133 -1.45 -0.97 10.04
C GLY A 133 -1.70 -1.07 8.52
N THR A 134 -2.12 -2.25 8.04
CA THR A 134 -2.46 -2.52 6.64
C THR A 134 -3.40 -1.46 6.06
N ARG A 135 -4.46 -1.08 6.79
CA ARG A 135 -5.38 -0.02 6.35
C ARG A 135 -4.77 1.36 6.46
N SER A 136 -4.20 1.70 7.61
CA SER A 136 -3.69 3.05 7.89
C SER A 136 -2.59 3.47 6.90
N LEU A 137 -1.64 2.57 6.63
CA LEU A 137 -0.61 2.79 5.62
C LEU A 137 -1.18 2.91 4.20
N SER A 138 -2.19 2.11 3.87
CA SER A 138 -2.84 2.17 2.56
C SER A 138 -3.66 3.44 2.37
N ILE A 139 -4.26 4.03 3.41
CA ILE A 139 -4.98 5.31 3.32
C ILE A 139 -4.08 6.44 2.80
N ILE A 140 -2.78 6.40 3.11
CA ILE A 140 -1.80 7.37 2.60
C ILE A 140 -1.77 7.34 1.06
N GLY A 141 -1.99 6.18 0.44
CA GLY A 141 -2.00 6.03 -1.02
C GLY A 141 -3.12 6.78 -1.70
N VAL A 142 -4.27 6.86 -1.02
CA VAL A 142 -5.41 7.66 -1.48
C VAL A 142 -5.02 9.14 -1.55
N SER A 143 -4.36 9.65 -0.52
CA SER A 143 -3.87 11.03 -0.49
C SER A 143 -2.79 11.27 -1.55
N ALA A 144 -1.85 10.33 -1.71
CA ALA A 144 -0.77 10.44 -2.67
C ALA A 144 -1.26 10.53 -4.12
N ILE A 145 -2.23 9.68 -4.50
CA ILE A 145 -2.84 9.69 -5.83
C ILE A 145 -3.50 11.05 -6.11
N ARG A 146 -4.23 11.60 -5.12
CA ARG A 146 -4.89 12.92 -5.23
C ARG A 146 -3.88 14.06 -5.36
N VAL A 147 -2.84 14.07 -4.52
CA VAL A 147 -1.74 15.05 -4.57
C VAL A 147 -1.04 15.01 -5.93
N ALA A 148 -0.62 13.84 -6.39
CA ALA A 148 0.04 13.69 -7.69
C ALA A 148 -0.86 14.09 -8.86
N GLY A 149 -2.15 13.74 -8.81
CA GLY A 149 -3.14 14.14 -9.81
C GLY A 149 -3.26 15.67 -9.90
N CYS A 150 -3.33 16.37 -8.78
CA CYS A 150 -3.35 17.83 -8.74
C CYS A 150 -2.05 18.44 -9.27
N ILE A 151 -0.88 17.95 -8.83
CA ILE A 151 0.42 18.44 -9.30
C ILE A 151 0.52 18.30 -10.82
N ALA A 152 0.22 17.11 -11.35
CA ALA A 152 0.26 16.85 -12.78
C ALA A 152 -0.76 17.69 -13.56
N ALA A 153 -1.96 17.92 -13.00
CA ALA A 153 -2.96 18.79 -13.60
C ALA A 153 -2.46 20.23 -13.74
N THR A 154 -1.98 20.81 -12.64
CA THR A 154 -1.47 22.18 -12.60
C THR A 154 -0.25 22.36 -13.50
N TYR A 155 0.69 21.41 -13.48
CA TYR A 155 1.82 21.39 -14.40
C TYR A 155 1.38 21.41 -15.86
N SER A 156 0.46 20.52 -16.21
CA SER A 156 0.06 20.29 -17.60
C SER A 156 -0.70 21.46 -18.20
N GLN A 157 -1.40 22.24 -17.37
CA GLN A 157 -2.06 23.49 -17.79
C GLN A 157 -1.06 24.60 -18.12
N ARG A 158 0.10 24.61 -17.45
CA ARG A 158 1.14 25.64 -17.61
C ARG A 158 2.20 25.27 -18.65
N ARG A 159 2.54 23.99 -18.75
CA ARG A 159 3.61 23.52 -19.64
C ARG A 159 3.14 23.63 -21.09
N LEU A 160 3.77 24.53 -21.83
CA LEU A 160 3.48 24.75 -23.24
C LEU A 160 4.42 23.94 -24.15
N VAL A 161 3.90 23.52 -25.29
CA VAL A 161 4.64 22.91 -26.40
C VAL A 161 4.14 23.50 -27.73
N GLY A 162 4.94 23.39 -28.78
CA GLY A 162 4.68 24.04 -30.07
C GLY A 162 5.67 25.15 -30.35
N ASP A 163 5.77 25.52 -31.63
CA ASP A 163 6.73 26.50 -32.13
C ASP A 163 6.08 27.90 -32.20
N ALA A 164 5.30 28.16 -33.26
CA ALA A 164 4.62 29.43 -33.48
C ALA A 164 3.45 29.68 -32.51
N GLU A 165 2.59 28.68 -32.29
CA GLU A 165 1.49 28.74 -31.32
C GLU A 165 1.73 27.75 -30.19
N LYS A 166 1.96 28.28 -28.99
CA LYS A 166 2.27 27.49 -27.80
C LYS A 166 0.99 26.99 -27.15
N LEU A 167 0.80 25.67 -27.14
CA LEU A 167 -0.38 25.02 -26.55
C LEU A 167 -0.02 24.33 -25.23
N PRO A 168 -0.87 24.45 -24.18
CA PRO A 168 -0.73 23.64 -22.99
C PRO A 168 -0.77 22.15 -23.30
N ILE A 169 0.14 21.37 -22.71
CA ILE A 169 0.13 19.91 -22.88
C ILE A 169 -1.16 19.27 -22.33
N MET A 170 -1.90 19.97 -21.45
CA MET A 170 -3.24 19.57 -21.02
C MET A 170 -4.23 19.38 -22.16
N GLN A 171 -3.99 19.91 -23.37
CA GLN A 171 -4.89 19.70 -24.51
C GLN A 171 -4.82 18.29 -25.11
N PHE A 172 -3.76 17.51 -24.82
CA PHE A 172 -3.60 16.18 -25.39
C PHE A 172 -4.27 15.11 -24.52
N SER A 173 -5.06 14.23 -25.14
CA SER A 173 -5.76 13.15 -24.44
C SER A 173 -4.82 12.18 -23.70
N THR A 174 -3.61 11.97 -24.24
CA THR A 174 -2.54 11.18 -23.62
C THR A 174 -1.97 11.82 -22.35
N GLN A 175 -2.13 13.13 -22.19
CA GLN A 175 -1.80 13.87 -20.97
C GLN A 175 -2.97 13.87 -19.98
N GLN A 176 -4.19 14.08 -20.49
CA GLN A 176 -5.41 14.19 -19.68
C GLN A 176 -5.79 12.88 -18.98
N ARG A 177 -5.70 11.75 -19.70
CA ARG A 177 -6.24 10.46 -19.23
C ARG A 177 -5.63 10.01 -17.89
N PRO A 178 -4.30 9.97 -17.69
CA PRO A 178 -3.73 9.55 -16.41
C PRO A 178 -4.12 10.47 -15.24
N ILE A 179 -4.24 11.78 -15.52
CA ILE A 179 -4.64 12.80 -14.54
C ILE A 179 -6.09 12.59 -14.10
N LEU A 180 -7.01 12.44 -15.06
CA LEU A 180 -8.43 12.18 -14.79
C LEU A 180 -8.62 10.85 -14.06
N LYS A 181 -7.91 9.79 -14.48
CA LYS A 181 -7.94 8.48 -13.81
C LYS A 181 -7.49 8.60 -12.35
N ALA A 182 -6.39 9.31 -12.09
CA ALA A 182 -5.90 9.52 -10.74
C ALA A 182 -6.90 10.29 -9.86
N LEU A 183 -7.49 11.38 -10.35
CA LEU A 183 -8.46 12.17 -9.60
C LEU A 183 -9.75 11.38 -9.32
N ALA A 184 -10.27 10.64 -10.30
CA ALA A 184 -11.44 9.79 -10.15
C ALA A 184 -11.19 8.64 -9.16
N HIS A 185 -10.08 7.90 -9.31
CA HIS A 185 -9.68 6.86 -8.37
C HIS A 185 -9.47 7.44 -6.97
N GLY A 186 -8.82 8.60 -6.85
CA GLY A 186 -8.59 9.25 -5.56
C GLY A 186 -9.88 9.56 -4.82
N GLU A 187 -10.93 9.95 -5.54
CA GLU A 187 -12.24 10.21 -4.94
C GLU A 187 -12.98 8.93 -4.53
N VAL A 188 -13.02 7.92 -5.41
CA VAL A 188 -13.62 6.60 -5.12
C VAL A 188 -12.91 5.92 -3.96
N LEU A 189 -11.59 5.91 -3.95
CA LEU A 189 -10.78 5.31 -2.89
C LEU A 189 -10.90 6.07 -1.56
N ARG A 190 -11.17 7.38 -1.59
CA ARG A 190 -11.49 8.14 -0.37
C ARG A 190 -12.80 7.69 0.23
N ALA A 191 -13.81 7.44 -0.60
CA ALA A 191 -15.06 6.87 -0.13
C ALA A 191 -14.85 5.45 0.42
N TYR A 192 -14.10 4.62 -0.31
CA TYR A 192 -13.76 3.26 0.11
C TYR A 192 -12.98 3.22 1.43
N ALA A 193 -12.06 4.16 1.65
CA ALA A 193 -11.32 4.28 2.91
C ALA A 193 -12.25 4.53 4.10
N LYS A 194 -13.21 5.46 3.98
CA LYS A 194 -14.21 5.72 5.03
C LYS A 194 -15.06 4.49 5.30
N TRP A 195 -15.54 3.83 4.26
CA TRP A 195 -16.32 2.60 4.37
C TRP A 195 -15.51 1.49 5.06
N SER A 196 -14.26 1.25 4.64
CA SER A 196 -13.36 0.26 5.23
C SER A 196 -13.09 0.51 6.72
N VAL A 197 -12.98 1.77 7.14
CA VAL A 197 -12.89 2.15 8.57
C VAL A 197 -14.19 1.80 9.30
N GLY A 198 -15.35 2.13 8.72
CA GLY A 198 -16.66 1.77 9.28
C GLY A 198 -16.83 0.27 9.46
N GLU A 199 -16.52 -0.53 8.44
CA GLU A 199 -16.60 -1.99 8.49
C GLU A 199 -15.63 -2.59 9.51
N PHE A 200 -14.46 -2.00 9.71
CA PHE A 200 -13.55 -2.46 10.76
C PHE A 200 -14.12 -2.25 12.18
N MET A 201 -14.87 -1.17 12.38
CA MET A 201 -15.51 -0.84 13.65
C MET A 201 -16.85 -1.57 13.84
N ASN A 202 -17.38 -2.19 12.78
CA ASN A 202 -18.63 -2.92 12.84
C ASN A 202 -18.51 -4.16 13.77
N PRO A 203 -19.28 -4.21 14.88
CA PRO A 203 -19.19 -5.30 15.85
C PRO A 203 -19.70 -6.64 15.27
N ARG A 204 -20.47 -6.62 14.19
CA ARG A 204 -20.97 -7.83 13.51
C ARG A 204 -19.87 -8.60 12.77
N HIS A 205 -18.76 -7.93 12.43
CA HIS A 205 -17.66 -8.57 11.73
C HIS A 205 -16.67 -9.22 12.68
N ASN A 206 -16.35 -10.49 12.43
CA ASN A 206 -15.26 -11.17 13.11
C ASN A 206 -13.89 -10.69 12.59
N ALA A 207 -12.81 -11.15 13.23
CA ALA A 207 -11.45 -10.72 12.91
C ALA A 207 -11.01 -11.06 11.47
N ASP A 208 -11.55 -12.12 10.88
CA ASP A 208 -11.19 -12.55 9.53
C ASP A 208 -11.88 -11.73 8.45
N VAL A 209 -13.17 -11.40 8.62
CA VAL A 209 -13.87 -10.48 7.72
C VAL A 209 -13.20 -9.10 7.73
N ARG A 210 -12.92 -8.54 8.91
CA ARG A 210 -12.21 -7.25 9.04
C ARG A 210 -10.85 -7.25 8.32
N ARG A 211 -10.14 -8.37 8.40
CA ARG A 211 -8.80 -8.54 7.80
C ARG A 211 -8.88 -8.78 6.30
N GLY A 212 -9.92 -9.46 5.81
CA GLY A 212 -10.21 -9.61 4.39
C GLY A 212 -10.57 -8.28 3.72
N ILE A 213 -11.43 -7.47 4.37
CA ILE A 213 -11.75 -6.10 3.92
C ILE A 213 -10.49 -5.21 3.87
N ALA A 214 -9.66 -5.25 4.93
CA ALA A 214 -8.38 -4.54 4.95
C ALA A 214 -7.44 -4.96 3.80
N THR A 215 -7.44 -6.24 3.45
CA THR A 215 -6.62 -6.80 2.38
C THR A 215 -7.11 -6.35 1.01
N ALA A 216 -8.42 -6.45 0.72
CA ALA A 216 -9.01 -5.96 -0.53
C ALA A 216 -8.77 -4.45 -0.70
N PHE A 217 -8.93 -3.67 0.38
CA PHE A 217 -8.62 -2.24 0.38
C PHE A 217 -7.17 -1.95 0.03
N LYS A 218 -6.22 -2.59 0.73
CA LYS A 218 -4.79 -2.40 0.47
C LYS A 218 -4.43 -2.75 -0.97
N VAL A 219 -4.91 -3.89 -1.46
CA VAL A 219 -4.55 -4.40 -2.78
C VAL A 219 -5.03 -3.45 -3.88
N LEU A 220 -6.25 -2.92 -3.78
CA LEU A 220 -6.75 -1.95 -4.74
C LEU A 220 -5.99 -0.61 -4.68
N VAL A 221 -5.68 -0.12 -3.47
CA VAL A 221 -4.92 1.14 -3.34
C VAL A 221 -3.49 0.98 -3.85
N ASP A 222 -2.82 -0.13 -3.55
CA ASP A 222 -1.49 -0.46 -4.08
C ASP A 222 -1.51 -0.50 -5.62
N ARG A 223 -2.50 -1.18 -6.19
CA ARG A 223 -2.72 -1.23 -7.64
C ARG A 223 -2.91 0.16 -8.23
N SER A 224 -3.78 0.98 -7.63
CA SER A 224 -4.07 2.35 -8.10
C SER A 224 -2.88 3.29 -7.93
N SER A 225 -2.02 3.07 -6.93
CA SER A 225 -0.83 3.90 -6.68
C SER A 225 0.21 3.81 -7.81
N ARG A 226 0.12 2.81 -8.69
CA ARG A 226 0.98 2.72 -9.89
C ARG A 226 0.77 3.91 -10.84
N LEU A 227 -0.37 4.59 -10.77
CA LEU A 227 -0.63 5.84 -11.50
C LEU A 227 0.40 6.93 -11.15
N LEU A 228 1.02 6.88 -9.96
CA LEU A 228 2.04 7.86 -9.56
C LEU A 228 3.24 7.87 -10.52
N SER A 229 3.68 6.71 -10.99
CA SER A 229 4.79 6.63 -11.95
C SER A 229 4.41 7.23 -13.30
N GLU A 230 3.21 6.92 -13.79
CA GLU A 230 2.71 7.46 -15.05
C GLU A 230 2.52 8.99 -14.99
N LEU A 231 2.04 9.51 -13.85
CA LEU A 231 1.93 10.95 -13.59
C LEU A 231 3.29 11.64 -13.51
N ALA A 232 4.32 10.97 -12.97
CA ALA A 232 5.69 11.49 -12.96
C ALA A 232 6.21 11.65 -14.39
N GLU A 233 5.99 10.65 -15.25
CA GLU A 233 6.34 10.72 -16.68
C GLU A 233 5.59 11.84 -17.40
N ARG A 234 4.30 12.06 -17.07
CA ARG A 234 3.52 13.19 -17.60
C ARG A 234 4.11 14.55 -17.22
N CYS A 235 4.91 14.62 -16.15
CA CYS A 235 5.62 15.83 -15.74
C CYS A 235 7.05 15.93 -16.33
N GLY A 236 7.42 15.02 -17.23
CA GLY A 236 8.76 14.96 -17.83
C GLY A 236 9.86 14.74 -16.78
N TRP A 237 11.07 15.24 -17.07
CA TRP A 237 12.21 15.08 -16.15
C TRP A 237 11.93 15.67 -14.77
N GLN A 238 11.14 16.75 -14.67
CA GLN A 238 10.83 17.39 -13.39
C GLN A 238 10.06 16.45 -12.46
N GLY A 239 9.16 15.62 -13.00
CA GLY A 239 8.40 14.64 -12.23
C GLY A 239 9.26 13.55 -11.58
N LEU A 240 10.49 13.35 -12.06
CA LEU A 240 11.42 12.35 -11.54
C LEU A 240 12.14 12.80 -10.27
N TYR A 241 12.20 14.10 -10.01
CA TYR A 241 12.92 14.64 -8.85
C TYR A 241 12.05 14.63 -7.58
N ALA A 242 12.63 14.19 -6.46
CA ALA A 242 11.90 14.04 -5.20
C ALA A 242 11.29 15.34 -4.66
N HIS A 243 11.91 16.51 -4.91
CA HIS A 243 11.36 17.81 -4.48
C HIS A 243 10.00 18.12 -5.12
N ASN A 244 9.70 17.49 -6.25
CA ASN A 244 8.42 17.59 -6.96
C ASN A 244 7.40 16.53 -6.50
N GLN A 245 7.69 15.82 -5.41
CA GLN A 245 6.85 14.87 -4.67
C GLN A 245 6.42 13.59 -5.42
N ILE A 246 6.11 13.64 -6.72
CA ILE A 246 5.44 12.52 -7.41
C ILE A 246 6.29 11.25 -7.40
N SER A 247 7.56 11.30 -7.83
CA SER A 247 8.45 10.12 -7.84
C SER A 247 8.78 9.60 -6.43
N GLU A 248 8.89 10.51 -5.46
CA GLU A 248 9.12 10.16 -4.05
C GLU A 248 7.91 9.40 -3.48
N LEU A 249 6.69 9.85 -3.78
CA LEU A 249 5.45 9.15 -3.45
C LEU A 249 5.38 7.80 -4.16
N ALA A 250 5.71 7.71 -5.45
CA ALA A 250 5.72 6.45 -6.19
C ALA A 250 6.62 5.38 -5.52
N SER A 251 7.86 5.77 -5.19
CA SER A 251 8.81 4.90 -4.47
C SER A 251 8.36 4.56 -3.05
N THR A 252 7.63 5.47 -2.38
CA THR A 252 7.03 5.20 -1.08
C THR A 252 6.01 4.07 -1.15
N PHE A 253 5.13 4.08 -2.14
CA PHE A 253 4.08 3.07 -2.28
C PHE A 253 4.59 1.71 -2.74
N GLN A 254 5.69 1.68 -3.49
CA GLN A 254 6.39 0.42 -3.73
C GLN A 254 6.82 -0.25 -2.42
N GLY A 255 7.30 0.52 -1.43
CA GLY A 255 7.58 0.02 -0.08
C GLY A 255 6.30 -0.40 0.69
N ASN A 256 5.18 0.31 0.49
CA ASN A 256 3.91 -0.07 1.09
C ASN A 256 3.38 -1.42 0.59
N SER A 257 3.67 -1.79 -0.67
CA SER A 257 3.27 -3.08 -1.23
C SER A 257 3.73 -4.27 -0.38
N VAL A 258 4.92 -4.16 0.25
CA VAL A 258 5.51 -5.19 1.11
C VAL A 258 5.24 -5.01 2.61
N ALA A 259 5.08 -3.76 3.07
CA ALA A 259 4.84 -3.41 4.48
C ALA A 259 3.48 -3.91 4.99
N GLU A 260 3.38 -4.29 6.26
CA GLU A 260 2.13 -4.82 6.87
C GLU A 260 1.46 -5.95 6.07
N GLY A 261 2.28 -6.72 5.34
CA GLY A 261 1.88 -7.84 4.53
C GLY A 261 2.02 -7.57 3.05
N ASP A 262 3.06 -8.14 2.45
CA ASP A 262 3.19 -8.30 0.99
C ASP A 262 1.85 -8.60 0.30
N THR A 263 1.48 -7.76 -0.69
CA THR A 263 0.19 -7.77 -1.38
C THR A 263 -0.11 -9.12 -2.01
N LEU A 264 0.86 -9.75 -2.68
CA LEU A 264 0.67 -11.08 -3.26
C LEU A 264 0.38 -12.13 -2.17
N VAL A 265 1.18 -12.16 -1.10
CA VAL A 265 1.02 -13.14 -0.02
C VAL A 265 -0.32 -12.96 0.71
N ILE A 266 -0.75 -11.73 0.98
CA ILE A 266 -2.04 -11.51 1.64
C ILE A 266 -3.21 -11.79 0.68
N SER A 267 -3.04 -11.56 -0.63
CA SER A 267 -4.04 -11.95 -1.63
C SER A 267 -4.18 -13.46 -1.73
N ILE A 268 -3.07 -14.21 -1.77
CA ILE A 268 -3.09 -15.68 -1.71
C ILE A 268 -3.85 -16.15 -0.49
N ARG A 269 -3.53 -15.61 0.70
CA ARG A 269 -4.24 -15.97 1.92
C ARG A 269 -5.75 -15.72 1.78
N LEU A 270 -6.15 -14.51 1.41
CA LEU A 270 -7.55 -14.12 1.34
C LEU A 270 -8.31 -14.97 0.32
N ALA A 271 -7.81 -15.05 -0.91
CA ALA A 271 -8.43 -15.84 -1.98
C ALA A 271 -8.56 -17.32 -1.57
N SER A 272 -7.52 -17.93 -1.00
CA SER A 272 -7.62 -19.31 -0.49
C SER A 272 -8.69 -19.47 0.59
N GLU A 273 -8.82 -18.52 1.52
CA GLU A 273 -9.82 -18.59 2.60
C GLU A 273 -11.26 -18.44 2.07
N ILE A 274 -11.47 -17.60 1.04
CA ILE A 274 -12.76 -17.44 0.35
C ILE A 274 -13.11 -18.67 -0.49
N LEU A 275 -12.17 -19.19 -1.30
CA LEU A 275 -12.38 -20.39 -2.12
C LEU A 275 -12.66 -21.64 -1.27
N MET A 276 -12.12 -21.70 -0.06
CA MET A 276 -12.42 -22.76 0.92
C MET A 276 -13.69 -22.50 1.73
N ASN A 277 -14.46 -21.46 1.41
CA ASN A 277 -15.69 -21.05 2.09
C ASN A 277 -15.55 -20.93 3.62
N LYS A 278 -14.40 -20.43 4.11
CA LYS A 278 -14.15 -20.29 5.56
C LYS A 278 -14.96 -19.17 6.19
N TYR A 279 -15.19 -18.10 5.44
CA TYR A 279 -16.03 -16.97 5.78
C TYR A 279 -16.43 -16.25 4.48
N ARG A 280 -17.40 -15.34 4.59
CA ARG A 280 -17.84 -14.51 3.47
C ARG A 280 -17.52 -13.05 3.73
N LEU A 281 -17.07 -12.37 2.68
CA LEU A 281 -16.97 -10.91 2.66
C LEU A 281 -18.34 -10.27 2.40
N PRO A 282 -18.51 -8.95 2.64
CA PRO A 282 -19.72 -8.23 2.27
C PRO A 282 -20.12 -8.50 0.81
N GLN A 283 -21.34 -8.99 0.63
CA GLN A 283 -21.90 -9.32 -0.69
C GLN A 283 -22.17 -8.06 -1.51
N ALA A 284 -22.26 -8.21 -2.83
CA ALA A 284 -22.62 -7.12 -3.72
C ALA A 284 -24.02 -6.58 -3.38
N THR A 285 -24.12 -5.26 -3.28
CA THR A 285 -25.39 -4.52 -3.14
C THR A 285 -26.15 -4.44 -4.46
N ASP A 286 -25.43 -4.44 -5.59
CA ASP A 286 -25.99 -4.44 -6.95
C ASP A 286 -25.35 -5.59 -7.75
N PRO A 287 -25.85 -6.84 -7.59
CA PRO A 287 -25.22 -8.04 -8.18
C PRO A 287 -25.17 -8.07 -9.71
N LYS A 288 -25.94 -7.19 -10.37
CA LYS A 288 -26.02 -7.10 -11.84
C LYS A 288 -25.04 -6.08 -12.43
N ARG A 289 -24.29 -5.37 -11.59
CA ARG A 289 -23.27 -4.41 -12.06
C ARG A 289 -22.07 -5.14 -12.66
N PRO A 290 -21.41 -4.56 -13.68
CA PRO A 290 -20.22 -5.13 -14.31
C PRO A 290 -19.16 -5.61 -13.31
N LEU A 291 -18.80 -4.78 -12.31
CA LEU A 291 -17.78 -5.15 -11.33
C LEU A 291 -18.22 -6.28 -10.38
N ALA A 292 -19.51 -6.38 -10.06
CA ALA A 292 -20.04 -7.47 -9.23
C ALA A 292 -20.08 -8.79 -10.02
N LEU A 293 -20.44 -8.72 -11.30
CA LEU A 293 -20.39 -9.86 -12.21
C LEU A 293 -18.95 -10.35 -12.38
N TYR A 294 -17.98 -9.43 -12.51
CA TYR A 294 -16.57 -9.77 -12.60
C TYR A 294 -16.03 -10.44 -11.34
N GLU A 295 -16.32 -9.90 -10.15
CA GLU A 295 -15.94 -10.53 -8.88
C GLU A 295 -16.48 -11.96 -8.78
N ASN A 296 -17.76 -12.17 -9.11
CA ASN A 296 -18.37 -13.50 -9.05
C ASN A 296 -17.76 -14.45 -10.09
N GLY A 297 -17.63 -14.02 -11.34
CA GLY A 297 -17.14 -14.86 -12.42
C GLY A 297 -15.69 -15.30 -12.23
N ILE A 298 -14.79 -14.39 -11.82
CA ILE A 298 -13.39 -14.77 -11.56
C ILE A 298 -13.26 -15.73 -10.35
N LEU A 299 -14.15 -15.60 -9.36
CA LEU A 299 -14.25 -16.55 -8.25
C LEU A 299 -14.76 -17.91 -8.73
N GLU A 300 -15.80 -17.96 -9.57
CA GLU A 300 -16.38 -19.18 -10.13
C GLU A 300 -15.38 -19.94 -11.01
N GLU A 301 -14.60 -19.24 -11.84
CA GLU A 301 -13.50 -19.83 -12.61
C GLU A 301 -12.46 -20.49 -11.70
N ALA A 302 -12.03 -19.78 -10.66
CA ALA A 302 -11.03 -20.28 -9.71
C ALA A 302 -11.57 -21.46 -8.87
N MET A 303 -12.86 -21.44 -8.51
CA MET A 303 -13.53 -22.56 -7.84
C MET A 303 -13.63 -23.78 -8.74
N SER A 304 -14.00 -23.59 -10.01
CA SER A 304 -14.08 -24.66 -11.01
C SER A 304 -12.72 -25.33 -11.21
N GLN A 305 -11.65 -24.54 -11.31
CA GLN A 305 -10.29 -25.06 -11.33
C GLN A 305 -9.94 -25.81 -10.04
N THR A 306 -10.26 -25.26 -8.88
CA THR A 306 -9.99 -25.92 -7.59
C THR A 306 -10.68 -27.29 -7.52
N ALA A 307 -11.95 -27.40 -7.94
CA ALA A 307 -12.70 -28.65 -7.98
C ALA A 307 -12.06 -29.70 -8.93
N LEU A 308 -11.59 -29.26 -10.10
CA LEU A 308 -10.83 -30.12 -11.03
C LEU A 308 -9.53 -30.63 -10.38
N THR A 309 -8.80 -29.75 -9.67
CA THR A 309 -7.51 -30.12 -9.04
C THR A 309 -7.64 -30.99 -7.78
N SER A 310 -8.72 -30.83 -7.00
CA SER A 310 -8.96 -31.64 -5.79
C SER A 310 -9.29 -33.09 -6.13
N ASN A 311 -9.96 -33.33 -7.25
CA ASN A 311 -10.26 -34.67 -7.74
C ASN A 311 -9.00 -35.43 -8.18
N LEU A 312 -7.93 -34.71 -8.57
CA LEU A 312 -6.69 -35.31 -9.07
C LEU A 312 -5.61 -35.54 -8.00
N SER A 313 -5.58 -34.75 -6.92
CA SER A 313 -4.39 -34.71 -6.03
C SER A 313 -4.63 -34.98 -4.54
N ARG A 314 -5.87 -35.19 -4.07
CA ARG A 314 -6.25 -35.30 -2.63
C ARG A 314 -5.72 -34.17 -1.72
N SER A 315 -5.11 -33.12 -2.26
CA SER A 315 -4.53 -32.00 -1.53
C SER A 315 -4.91 -30.68 -2.19
N ILE A 316 -5.65 -29.85 -1.46
CA ILE A 316 -6.07 -28.49 -1.88
C ILE A 316 -4.85 -27.56 -2.04
N ARG A 317 -3.62 -28.02 -1.73
CA ARG A 317 -2.37 -27.26 -1.84
C ARG A 317 -1.29 -28.02 -2.62
N GLY A 318 -1.68 -28.95 -3.49
CA GLY A 318 -0.75 -29.65 -4.39
C GLY A 318 -0.20 -28.76 -5.51
N ALA A 319 0.69 -29.31 -6.33
CA ALA A 319 1.31 -28.61 -7.48
C ALA A 319 0.27 -27.97 -8.40
N SER A 320 -0.85 -28.63 -8.65
CA SER A 320 -1.91 -28.08 -9.50
C SER A 320 -2.60 -26.83 -8.91
N TYR A 321 -2.74 -26.73 -7.58
CA TYR A 321 -3.22 -25.49 -6.94
C TYR A 321 -2.18 -24.37 -7.07
N ASN A 322 -0.90 -24.72 -6.92
CA ASN A 322 0.21 -23.81 -7.10
C ASN A 322 0.24 -23.20 -8.50
N ASP A 323 -0.03 -24.00 -9.53
CA ASP A 323 0.10 -23.58 -10.92
C ASP A 323 -1.18 -22.90 -11.44
N SER A 324 -2.36 -23.37 -11.04
CA SER A 324 -3.63 -22.87 -11.59
C SER A 324 -4.26 -21.74 -10.75
N VAL A 325 -4.16 -21.80 -9.42
CA VAL A 325 -4.93 -20.92 -8.53
C VAL A 325 -4.07 -19.79 -7.95
N LEU A 326 -2.86 -20.07 -7.45
CA LEU A 326 -2.02 -19.05 -6.82
C LEU A 326 -1.75 -17.82 -7.72
N PRO A 327 -1.47 -17.96 -9.04
CA PRO A 327 -1.24 -16.82 -9.91
C PRO A 327 -2.46 -15.89 -10.03
N ARG A 328 -3.68 -16.43 -9.85
CA ARG A 328 -4.94 -15.70 -9.96
C ARG A 328 -5.37 -15.00 -8.68
N CYS A 329 -4.80 -15.38 -7.53
CA CYS A 329 -5.24 -14.88 -6.22
C CYS A 329 -5.17 -13.35 -6.10
N ARG A 330 -4.16 -12.71 -6.71
CA ARG A 330 -4.07 -11.24 -6.71
C ARG A 330 -5.23 -10.61 -7.48
N ALA A 331 -5.51 -11.09 -8.70
CA ALA A 331 -6.59 -10.59 -9.55
C ALA A 331 -7.97 -10.77 -8.88
N ILE A 332 -8.22 -11.93 -8.24
CA ILE A 332 -9.45 -12.16 -7.46
C ILE A 332 -9.64 -11.09 -6.37
N VAL A 333 -8.58 -10.80 -5.61
CA VAL A 333 -8.66 -9.81 -4.53
C VAL A 333 -8.75 -8.38 -5.06
N GLU A 334 -8.14 -8.10 -6.22
CA GLU A 334 -8.31 -6.83 -6.94
C GLU A 334 -9.77 -6.65 -7.39
N ALA A 335 -10.41 -7.67 -7.98
CA ALA A 335 -11.82 -7.64 -8.39
C ALA A 335 -12.78 -7.38 -7.21
N ILE A 336 -12.57 -8.08 -6.08
CA ILE A 336 -13.31 -7.84 -4.84
C ILE A 336 -13.15 -6.38 -4.39
N GLY A 337 -11.92 -5.87 -4.41
CA GLY A 337 -11.62 -4.49 -4.05
C GLY A 337 -12.30 -3.48 -4.97
N GLN A 338 -12.24 -3.68 -6.29
CA GLN A 338 -12.86 -2.80 -7.29
C GLN A 338 -14.38 -2.67 -7.06
N ARG A 339 -15.09 -3.80 -6.92
CA ARG A 339 -16.53 -3.78 -6.64
C ARG A 339 -16.84 -3.09 -5.31
N MET A 340 -16.16 -3.46 -4.22
CA MET A 340 -16.39 -2.82 -2.93
C MET A 340 -16.13 -1.31 -2.95
N ALA A 341 -15.10 -0.86 -3.68
CA ALA A 341 -14.78 0.56 -3.79
C ALA A 341 -15.86 1.34 -4.54
N TYR A 342 -16.34 0.79 -5.66
CA TYR A 342 -17.44 1.38 -6.43
C TYR A 342 -18.71 1.49 -5.59
N GLU A 343 -19.11 0.40 -4.91
CA GLU A 343 -20.31 0.39 -4.07
C GLU A 343 -20.19 1.33 -2.87
N ALA A 344 -19.03 1.39 -2.23
CA ALA A 344 -18.77 2.32 -1.13
C ALA A 344 -18.86 3.79 -1.58
N ALA A 345 -18.39 4.10 -2.79
CA ALA A 345 -18.49 5.42 -3.39
C ALA A 345 -19.93 5.79 -3.75
N LYS A 346 -20.65 4.88 -4.42
CA LYS A 346 -22.06 5.04 -4.77
C LYS A 346 -22.94 5.23 -3.52
N ALA A 347 -22.72 4.42 -2.48
CA ALA A 347 -23.50 4.47 -1.24
C ALA A 347 -23.32 5.79 -0.44
N GLN A 348 -22.19 6.49 -0.60
CA GLN A 348 -22.01 7.80 0.05
C GLN A 348 -22.82 8.91 -0.63
N GLY A 349 -23.27 8.73 -1.87
CA GLY A 349 -24.13 9.67 -2.59
C GLY A 349 -23.50 11.02 -2.97
N ASN A 350 -22.25 11.28 -2.58
CA ASN A 350 -21.55 12.54 -2.88
C ASN A 350 -20.47 12.41 -3.95
N VAL A 351 -20.18 11.18 -4.41
CA VAL A 351 -19.34 10.91 -5.58
C VAL A 351 -20.21 11.02 -6.82
N ILE A 352 -19.84 11.91 -7.73
CA ILE A 352 -20.62 12.19 -8.93
C ILE A 352 -20.57 11.02 -9.92
N THR A 353 -21.61 10.89 -10.74
CA THR A 353 -21.76 9.79 -11.68
C THR A 353 -20.59 9.68 -12.65
N GLU A 354 -20.07 10.80 -13.16
CA GLU A 354 -18.95 10.82 -14.12
C GLU A 354 -17.66 10.24 -13.51
N VAL A 355 -17.46 10.39 -12.20
CA VAL A 355 -16.34 9.80 -11.47
C VAL A 355 -16.55 8.28 -11.30
N LEU A 356 -17.76 7.86 -10.98
CA LEU A 356 -18.13 6.44 -10.87
C LEU A 356 -17.99 5.73 -12.22
N ASP A 357 -18.47 6.36 -13.30
CA ASP A 357 -18.41 5.84 -14.67
C ASP A 357 -16.96 5.70 -15.15
N LEU A 358 -16.09 6.70 -14.90
CA LEU A 358 -14.68 6.56 -15.24
C LEU A 358 -14.00 5.46 -14.42
N PHE A 359 -14.28 5.37 -13.12
CA PHE A 359 -13.71 4.33 -12.28
C PHE A 359 -14.11 2.93 -12.78
N GLU A 360 -15.40 2.69 -13.03
CA GLU A 360 -15.91 1.41 -13.55
C GLU A 360 -15.32 1.10 -14.93
N ALA A 361 -15.35 2.04 -15.88
CA ALA A 361 -14.78 1.85 -17.22
C ALA A 361 -13.27 1.55 -17.17
N SER A 362 -12.53 2.22 -16.30
CA SER A 362 -11.09 1.98 -16.16
C SER A 362 -10.76 0.63 -15.50
N CYS A 363 -11.61 0.12 -14.61
CA CYS A 363 -11.49 -1.22 -14.04
C CYS A 363 -11.79 -2.29 -15.10
N ILE A 364 -12.83 -2.07 -15.92
CA ILE A 364 -13.17 -2.96 -17.05
C ILE A 364 -12.00 -3.08 -18.04
N GLN A 365 -11.33 -1.97 -18.33
CA GLN A 365 -10.19 -1.94 -19.25
C GLN A 365 -8.99 -2.76 -18.74
N GLU A 366 -8.84 -2.93 -17.43
CA GLU A 366 -7.74 -3.72 -16.84
C GLU A 366 -7.84 -5.22 -17.12
N ASP A 367 -9.06 -5.74 -17.37
CA ASP A 367 -9.29 -7.11 -17.83
C ASP A 367 -10.32 -7.17 -18.96
N SER A 368 -10.09 -6.35 -19.99
CA SER A 368 -10.99 -6.26 -21.15
C SER A 368 -11.28 -7.62 -21.81
N SER A 369 -10.35 -8.57 -21.74
CA SER A 369 -10.53 -9.95 -22.19
C SER A 369 -11.72 -10.62 -21.51
N TRP A 370 -11.77 -10.58 -20.18
CA TRP A 370 -12.82 -11.23 -19.42
C TRP A 370 -14.19 -10.65 -19.76
N PHE A 371 -14.30 -9.32 -19.83
CA PHE A 371 -15.57 -8.64 -20.15
C PHE A 371 -16.05 -8.91 -21.58
N VAL A 372 -15.14 -8.99 -22.55
CA VAL A 372 -15.47 -9.32 -23.94
C VAL A 372 -15.94 -10.78 -24.05
N GLU A 373 -15.26 -11.72 -23.40
CA GLU A 373 -15.62 -13.14 -23.41
C GLU A 373 -17.02 -13.38 -22.81
N HIS A 374 -17.37 -12.66 -21.74
CA HIS A 374 -18.62 -12.85 -21.02
C HIS A 374 -19.76 -11.91 -21.46
N GLY A 375 -19.50 -10.97 -22.37
CA GLY A 375 -20.52 -10.12 -23.00
C GLY A 375 -21.32 -9.20 -22.05
N TYR A 376 -20.81 -8.92 -20.84
CA TYR A 376 -21.57 -8.20 -19.82
C TYR A 376 -21.61 -6.67 -20.05
N GLY A 377 -22.79 -6.07 -19.84
CA GLY A 377 -22.95 -4.61 -19.65
C GLY A 377 -22.83 -3.73 -20.90
N THR A 378 -23.46 -4.10 -22.02
CA THR A 378 -23.33 -3.43 -23.34
C THR A 378 -21.93 -3.51 -23.95
N VAL A 379 -20.99 -4.25 -23.37
CA VAL A 379 -19.59 -4.30 -23.83
C VAL A 379 -19.32 -5.63 -24.54
N GLY A 380 -19.97 -5.85 -25.68
CA GLY A 380 -19.84 -7.12 -26.43
C GLY A 380 -18.59 -7.23 -27.30
N THR A 381 -17.84 -6.13 -27.47
CA THR A 381 -16.66 -6.09 -28.32
C THR A 381 -15.58 -5.21 -27.73
N ARG A 382 -14.32 -5.45 -28.12
CA ARG A 382 -13.18 -4.59 -27.76
C ARG A 382 -13.39 -3.12 -28.17
N SER A 383 -14.06 -2.88 -29.29
CA SER A 383 -14.40 -1.50 -29.73
C SER A 383 -15.34 -0.83 -28.73
N MET A 384 -16.36 -1.54 -28.25
CA MET A 384 -17.30 -1.00 -27.27
C MET A 384 -16.61 -0.71 -25.93
N VAL A 385 -15.65 -1.53 -25.49
CA VAL A 385 -14.85 -1.23 -24.29
C VAL A 385 -14.15 0.12 -24.46
N TRP A 386 -13.51 0.32 -25.61
CA TRP A 386 -12.77 1.53 -25.93
C TRP A 386 -13.69 2.76 -26.04
N ASP A 387 -14.84 2.62 -26.68
CA ASP A 387 -15.81 3.71 -26.83
C ASP A 387 -16.42 4.11 -25.49
N ASN A 388 -16.68 3.14 -24.60
CA ASN A 388 -17.15 3.40 -23.25
C ASN A 388 -16.10 4.16 -22.44
N GLU A 389 -14.84 3.73 -22.49
CA GLU A 389 -13.74 4.41 -21.83
C GLU A 389 -13.57 5.85 -22.37
N LYS A 390 -13.59 6.03 -23.69
CA LYS A 390 -13.52 7.34 -24.35
C LYS A 390 -14.66 8.26 -23.90
N ARG A 391 -15.90 7.74 -23.83
CA ARG A 391 -17.05 8.51 -23.32
C ARG A 391 -16.86 8.91 -21.86
N ALA A 392 -16.43 8.00 -20.99
CA ALA A 392 -16.22 8.30 -19.58
C ALA A 392 -15.16 9.40 -19.37
N TYR A 393 -14.03 9.35 -20.08
CA TYR A 393 -13.04 10.44 -20.06
C TYR A 393 -13.61 11.74 -20.64
N GLY A 394 -14.34 11.66 -21.75
CA GLY A 394 -14.95 12.82 -22.40
C GLY A 394 -15.95 13.56 -21.50
N SER A 395 -16.78 12.82 -20.77
CA SER A 395 -17.75 13.39 -19.82
C SER A 395 -17.08 13.99 -18.59
N LEU A 396 -15.97 13.41 -18.12
CA LEU A 396 -15.30 13.87 -16.90
C LEU A 396 -14.33 15.03 -17.15
N LEU A 397 -13.73 15.12 -18.36
CA LEU A 397 -12.73 16.14 -18.69
C LEU A 397 -13.19 17.59 -18.42
N PRO A 398 -14.41 18.03 -18.80
CA PRO A 398 -14.91 19.38 -18.49
C PRO A 398 -14.96 19.70 -16.99
N LEU A 399 -15.03 18.67 -16.14
CA LEU A 399 -15.12 18.80 -14.68
C LEU A 399 -13.74 18.86 -14.01
N LEU A 400 -12.64 18.79 -14.77
CA LEU A 400 -11.28 18.75 -14.24
C LEU A 400 -10.98 19.85 -13.19
N PRO A 401 -11.34 21.14 -13.39
CA PRO A 401 -11.12 22.16 -12.36
C PRO A 401 -11.80 21.82 -11.03
N SER A 402 -13.06 21.37 -11.08
CA SER A 402 -13.82 20.94 -9.91
C SER A 402 -13.20 19.70 -9.25
N LEU A 403 -12.68 18.75 -10.02
CA LEU A 403 -12.00 17.57 -9.48
C LEU A 403 -10.72 17.94 -8.73
N VAL A 404 -9.94 18.90 -9.24
CA VAL A 404 -8.74 19.40 -8.55
C VAL A 404 -9.11 20.05 -7.22
N ASP A 405 -10.21 20.81 -7.16
CA ASP A 405 -10.69 21.40 -5.90
C ASP A 405 -11.22 20.33 -4.93
N ARG A 406 -12.04 19.38 -5.41
CA ARG A 406 -12.57 18.24 -4.63
C ARG A 406 -11.47 17.31 -4.11
N ALA A 407 -10.33 17.26 -4.80
CA ALA A 407 -9.17 16.52 -4.34
C ALA A 407 -8.60 17.08 -3.03
N ASN A 408 -8.94 18.32 -2.65
CA ASN A 408 -8.57 18.96 -1.38
C ASN A 408 -7.09 18.71 -1.01
N ALA A 409 -6.22 18.77 -2.03
CA ALA A 409 -4.83 18.37 -1.92
C ALA A 409 -3.88 19.56 -1.80
N LYS A 410 -4.34 20.77 -2.14
CA LYS A 410 -3.52 21.99 -2.27
C LYS A 410 -2.64 22.26 -1.05
N ALA A 411 -3.18 22.11 0.16
CA ALA A 411 -2.44 22.32 1.41
C ALA A 411 -1.27 21.33 1.66
N TYR A 412 -1.23 20.23 0.91
CA TYR A 412 -0.22 19.17 1.05
C TYR A 412 0.76 19.14 -0.13
N ILE A 413 0.57 20.00 -1.13
CA ILE A 413 1.49 20.11 -2.25
C ILE A 413 2.64 21.03 -1.85
N THR A 414 3.85 20.47 -1.88
CA THR A 414 5.12 21.18 -1.67
C THR A 414 5.96 21.25 -2.94
N ALA A 415 5.48 20.65 -4.04
CA ALA A 415 6.18 20.59 -5.30
C ALA A 415 6.32 22.00 -5.92
N PRO A 416 7.54 22.52 -6.14
CA PRO A 416 7.72 23.85 -6.72
C PRO A 416 7.20 23.96 -8.15
N LEU A 417 7.10 22.85 -8.88
CA LEU A 417 6.66 22.83 -10.28
C LEU A 417 5.23 23.36 -10.52
N ILE A 418 4.41 23.47 -9.47
CA ILE A 418 3.01 23.91 -9.58
C ILE A 418 2.86 25.39 -9.96
N ASP A 419 3.87 26.22 -9.71
CA ASP A 419 3.83 27.63 -10.04
C ASP A 419 5.23 28.16 -10.41
N GLU A 420 5.27 29.27 -11.13
CA GLU A 420 6.50 29.81 -11.70
C GLU A 420 7.36 30.50 -10.63
N VAL A 421 6.73 31.11 -9.64
CA VAL A 421 7.42 31.79 -8.54
C VAL A 421 8.21 30.76 -7.72
N SER A 422 7.57 29.67 -7.31
CA SER A 422 8.18 28.56 -6.58
C SER A 422 9.25 27.84 -7.41
N THR A 423 8.99 27.61 -8.69
CA THR A 423 9.98 27.00 -9.60
C THR A 423 11.23 27.87 -9.71
N ASN A 424 11.07 29.17 -9.95
CA ASN A 424 12.18 30.10 -10.09
C ASN A 424 12.95 30.27 -8.77
N ALA A 425 12.24 30.36 -7.63
CA ALA A 425 12.86 30.42 -6.31
C ALA A 425 13.67 29.16 -6.01
N PHE A 426 13.14 27.97 -6.35
CA PHE A 426 13.86 26.71 -6.19
C PHE A 426 15.12 26.67 -7.06
N ILE A 427 15.02 27.00 -8.36
CA ILE A 427 16.16 27.00 -9.29
C ILE A 427 17.25 27.97 -8.83
N LYS A 428 16.88 29.19 -8.40
CA LYS A 428 17.82 30.19 -7.87
C LYS A 428 18.53 29.73 -6.59
N GLY A 429 17.92 28.83 -5.82
CA GLY A 429 18.52 28.25 -4.63
C GLY A 429 19.49 27.09 -4.89
N LEU A 430 19.58 26.59 -6.13
CA LEU A 430 20.49 25.50 -6.48
C LEU A 430 21.94 25.99 -6.56
N PRO A 431 22.92 25.14 -6.20
CA PRO A 431 24.33 25.42 -6.49
C PRO A 431 24.53 25.64 -8.00
N ALA A 432 25.14 26.76 -8.36
CA ALA A 432 25.46 27.12 -9.74
C ALA A 432 26.99 27.18 -9.92
N PHE A 433 27.45 26.75 -11.08
CA PHE A 433 28.86 26.73 -11.46
C PHE A 433 29.01 27.39 -12.83
N GLY A 434 29.73 28.50 -12.90
CA GLY A 434 30.06 29.24 -14.12
C GLY A 434 31.58 29.37 -14.28
N ALA A 435 32.06 29.78 -15.47
CA ALA A 435 33.49 30.03 -15.68
C ALA A 435 33.95 31.29 -14.94
N SER A 436 33.04 32.25 -14.77
CA SER A 436 33.17 33.44 -13.94
C SER A 436 32.00 33.57 -12.94
N ARG A 437 32.12 34.44 -11.94
CA ARG A 437 30.99 34.79 -11.06
C ARG A 437 29.88 35.55 -11.79
N ASP A 438 30.22 36.25 -12.87
CA ASP A 438 29.27 37.03 -13.67
C ASP A 438 28.44 36.13 -14.59
N ASP A 439 28.92 34.92 -14.89
CA ASP A 439 28.17 33.91 -15.66
C ASP A 439 27.00 33.30 -14.86
N ILE A 440 27.02 33.46 -13.53
CA ILE A 440 25.98 32.94 -12.64
C ILE A 440 24.87 33.99 -12.55
N ILE A 441 23.80 33.76 -13.30
CA ILE A 441 22.56 34.57 -13.26
C ILE A 441 21.80 34.27 -11.95
N ALA A 442 22.33 34.70 -10.80
CA ALA A 442 21.59 34.69 -9.54
C ALA A 442 22.15 35.73 -8.55
N GLU A 443 21.30 36.71 -8.17
CA GLU A 443 21.50 37.47 -6.92
C GLU A 443 21.55 36.50 -5.74
N GLN A 444 22.57 36.65 -4.90
CA GLN A 444 22.91 35.72 -3.82
C GLN A 444 21.71 35.43 -2.90
N ALA A 445 21.25 34.18 -2.88
CA ALA A 445 20.43 33.67 -1.78
C ALA A 445 21.32 33.30 -0.58
N PRO A 446 20.83 33.46 0.67
CA PRO A 446 21.65 33.39 1.86
C PRO A 446 22.21 31.98 2.10
N LYS A 447 23.44 31.94 2.64
CA LYS A 447 24.21 30.74 2.93
C LYS A 447 23.35 29.64 3.56
N SER A 448 23.16 28.57 2.80
CA SER A 448 22.61 27.29 3.26
C SER A 448 23.35 26.82 4.53
N ARG A 449 22.58 26.55 5.59
CA ARG A 449 23.05 25.70 6.70
C ARG A 449 22.83 24.26 6.26
N LEU A 450 23.94 23.55 6.06
CA LEU A 450 24.03 22.09 6.10
C LEU A 450 23.30 21.52 7.33
#